data_AF-A0AA87NT21-F1
#
_entry.id   AF-A0AA87NT21-F1
#
_cell.length_a   1.000
_cell.length_b   1.000
_cell.length_c   1.000
_cell.angle_alpha   90.00
_cell.angle_beta   90.00
_cell.angle_gamma   90.00
#
_symmetry.space_group_name_H-M   'P 1'
#
loop_
_entity.id
_entity.type
_entity.pdbx_description
1 polymer ?
#
loop_
_entity_poly.entity_id
_entity_poly.type
_entity_poly.pdbx_seq_one_letter_code
_entity_poly.pdbx_strand_id
1 'polypeptide(L)'
;MRNPCLIDKLRLQKFTVKDIFHGIFQGIVSGDNKAFYLSDCRLDEQYITGYNSITETYIQIEKSVCMPILTGKTINRYSFINKKEYMIYPYHSANGKTIFYTENEMKTNFPKCYEYFKSIKARLSKRGTASMKYPIWYALWNARNMHILSSKKILTPDICFGTSMCFDSEGKY
;
A
#
# COMPACT_ATOMS: atom_id res chain seq x y z
N MET A 1 48.84 4.75 12.74
CA MET A 1 47.43 4.95 13.18
C MET A 1 46.52 4.37 12.11
N ARG A 2 45.61 3.44 12.46
CA ARG A 2 44.60 2.95 11.50
C ARG A 2 43.68 4.13 11.17
N ASN A 3 43.55 4.45 9.88
CA ASN A 3 42.54 5.39 9.42
C ASN A 3 41.19 4.90 9.97
N PRO A 4 40.42 5.72 10.72
CA PRO A 4 39.13 5.28 11.23
C PRO A 4 38.30 4.81 10.04
N CYS A 5 37.73 3.60 10.15
CA CYS A 5 36.99 3.02 9.04
C CYS A 5 35.78 3.93 8.78
N LEU A 6 35.25 3.92 7.55
CA LEU A 6 34.13 4.79 7.16
C LEU A 6 32.97 4.76 8.18
N ILE A 7 32.70 3.60 8.79
CA ILE A 7 31.66 3.43 9.82
C ILE A 7 31.95 4.25 11.08
N ASP A 8 33.21 4.31 11.52
CA ASP A 8 33.58 5.09 12.71
C ASP A 8 33.35 6.59 12.46
N LYS A 9 33.62 7.07 11.24
CA LYS A 9 33.31 8.46 10.85
C LYS A 9 31.81 8.73 10.79
N LEU A 10 31.00 7.76 10.34
CA LEU A 10 29.54 7.88 10.34
C LEU A 10 28.96 7.93 11.77
N ARG A 11 29.60 7.25 12.73
CA ARG A 11 29.20 7.28 14.14
C ARG A 11 29.45 8.62 14.84
N LEU A 12 30.29 9.49 14.27
CA LEU A 12 30.54 10.84 14.78
C LEU A 12 29.47 11.86 14.37
N GLN A 13 28.51 11.48 13.51
CA GLN A 13 27.42 12.38 13.12
C GLN A 13 26.57 12.75 14.33
N LYS A 14 26.21 14.04 14.45
CA LYS A 14 25.43 14.57 15.57
C LYS A 14 24.07 13.88 15.75
N PHE A 15 23.46 13.49 14.65
CA PHE A 15 22.14 12.87 14.62
C PHE A 15 22.20 11.53 13.89
N THR A 16 21.49 10.56 14.44
CA THR A 16 21.21 9.28 13.81
C THR A 16 19.83 9.28 13.18
N VAL A 17 19.53 8.25 12.36
CA VAL A 17 18.19 8.03 11.81
C VAL A 17 17.12 8.01 12.92
N LYS A 18 17.44 7.42 14.08
CA LYS A 18 16.51 7.35 15.22
C LYS A 18 16.21 8.71 15.84
N ASP A 19 17.14 9.65 15.77
CA ASP A 19 16.97 11.00 16.34
C ASP A 19 16.07 11.87 15.44
N ILE A 20 16.02 11.56 14.14
CA ILE A 20 15.31 12.36 13.13
C ILE A 20 13.94 11.76 12.81
N PHE A 21 13.86 10.45 12.62
CA PHE A 21 12.64 9.78 12.16
C PHE A 21 11.91 9.12 13.32
N HIS A 22 10.60 9.29 13.36
CA HIS A 22 9.72 8.56 14.30
C HIS A 22 9.87 7.04 14.15
N GLY A 23 10.12 6.56 12.92
CA GLY A 23 10.40 5.16 12.66
C GLY A 23 10.64 4.88 11.17
N ILE A 24 11.04 3.65 10.88
CA ILE A 24 11.09 3.09 9.53
C ILE A 24 9.94 2.08 9.42
N PHE A 25 9.07 2.29 8.44
CA PHE A 25 7.86 1.50 8.27
C PHE A 25 7.85 0.81 6.91
N GLN A 26 7.27 -0.39 6.89
CA GLN A 26 7.02 -1.12 5.64
C GLN A 26 5.67 -0.72 5.06
N GLY A 27 5.58 -0.71 3.73
CA GLY A 27 4.31 -0.53 3.03
C GLY A 27 3.28 -1.63 3.29
N ILE A 28 2.11 -1.45 2.69
CA ILE A 28 1.00 -2.41 2.73
C ILE A 28 1.46 -3.74 2.11
N VAL A 29 1.08 -4.85 2.74
CA VAL A 29 1.27 -6.19 2.18
C VAL A 29 -0.11 -6.78 1.92
N SER A 30 -0.50 -6.89 0.66
CA SER A 30 -1.85 -7.34 0.30
C SER A 30 -2.08 -8.83 0.56
N GLY A 31 -1.03 -9.63 0.40
CA GLY A 31 -1.11 -11.09 0.34
C GLY A 31 -1.55 -11.64 -1.04
N ASP A 32 -1.99 -10.77 -1.96
CA ASP A 32 -2.29 -11.12 -3.35
C ASP A 32 -2.42 -9.86 -4.22
N ASN A 33 -1.30 -9.31 -4.70
CA ASN A 33 -1.34 -8.04 -5.46
C ASN A 33 -2.25 -8.11 -6.69
N LYS A 34 -2.38 -9.27 -7.34
CA LYS A 34 -3.25 -9.44 -8.52
C LYS A 34 -4.72 -9.20 -8.19
N ALA A 35 -5.14 -9.49 -6.95
CA ALA A 35 -6.53 -9.33 -6.51
C ALA A 35 -6.88 -7.93 -6.03
N PHE A 36 -5.89 -7.16 -5.59
CA PHE A 36 -6.16 -5.84 -5.02
C PHE A 36 -5.71 -4.68 -5.90
N TYR A 37 -4.84 -4.92 -6.89
CA TYR A 37 -4.25 -3.82 -7.68
C TYR A 37 -5.03 -3.60 -8.98
N LEU A 38 -5.13 -2.33 -9.34
CA LEU A 38 -5.70 -1.82 -10.57
C LEU A 38 -4.65 -0.98 -11.31
N SER A 39 -4.46 -1.27 -12.59
CA SER A 39 -3.52 -0.53 -13.46
C SER A 39 -4.28 0.24 -14.56
N ASP A 40 -3.62 1.22 -15.17
CA ASP A 40 -4.21 2.11 -16.18
C ASP A 40 -5.54 2.73 -15.73
N CYS A 41 -5.56 3.25 -14.48
CA CYS A 41 -6.79 3.71 -13.89
C CYS A 41 -7.24 5.06 -14.45
N ARG A 42 -8.55 5.16 -14.70
CA ARG A 42 -9.29 6.38 -15.00
C ARG A 42 -10.26 6.65 -13.87
N LEU A 43 -10.37 7.93 -13.50
CA LEU A 43 -11.16 8.36 -12.36
C LEU A 43 -12.33 9.20 -12.87
N ASP A 44 -13.51 8.94 -12.33
CA ASP A 44 -14.64 9.86 -12.35
C ASP A 44 -14.90 10.39 -10.92
N GLU A 45 -16.07 11.00 -10.69
CA GLU A 45 -16.41 11.58 -9.40
C GLU A 45 -16.49 10.53 -8.27
N GLN A 46 -17.00 9.34 -8.57
CA GLN A 46 -17.35 8.31 -7.58
C GLN A 46 -16.56 7.02 -7.72
N TYR A 47 -15.98 6.76 -8.90
CA TYR A 47 -15.39 5.48 -9.23
C TYR A 47 -13.98 5.60 -9.81
N ILE A 48 -13.26 4.49 -9.69
CA ILE A 48 -12.04 4.17 -10.43
C ILE A 48 -12.38 3.02 -11.39
N THR A 49 -12.09 3.21 -12.67
CA THR A 49 -12.08 2.14 -13.66
C THR A 49 -10.64 1.79 -13.99
N GLY A 50 -10.22 0.56 -13.75
CA GLY A 50 -8.85 0.11 -13.97
C GLY A 50 -8.77 -1.35 -14.38
N TYR A 51 -7.70 -1.70 -15.10
CA TYR A 51 -7.44 -3.07 -15.52
C TYR A 51 -7.06 -3.93 -14.32
N ASN A 52 -7.71 -5.08 -14.18
CA ASN A 52 -7.37 -6.09 -13.18
C ASN A 52 -6.84 -7.36 -13.85
N SER A 53 -5.68 -7.82 -13.38
CA SER A 53 -4.98 -8.97 -13.97
C SER A 53 -5.64 -10.33 -13.74
N ILE A 54 -6.60 -10.46 -12.82
CA ILE A 54 -7.31 -11.73 -12.58
C ILE A 54 -8.50 -11.85 -13.53
N THR A 55 -9.25 -10.77 -13.69
CA THR A 55 -10.41 -10.75 -14.60
C THR A 55 -10.02 -10.46 -16.04
N GLU A 56 -8.75 -10.10 -16.29
CA GLU A 56 -8.18 -9.75 -17.59
C GLU A 56 -8.98 -8.65 -18.32
N THR A 57 -9.61 -7.78 -17.55
CA THR A 57 -10.48 -6.72 -18.05
C THR A 57 -10.49 -5.52 -17.11
N TYR A 58 -11.09 -4.42 -17.57
CA TYR A 58 -11.34 -3.26 -16.75
C TYR A 58 -12.53 -3.52 -15.81
N ILE A 59 -12.32 -3.24 -14.54
CA ILE A 59 -13.37 -3.26 -13.53
C ILE A 59 -13.56 -1.86 -12.96
N GLN A 60 -14.78 -1.55 -12.56
CA GLN A 60 -15.12 -0.29 -11.93
C GLN A 60 -15.37 -0.50 -10.43
N ILE A 61 -14.68 0.27 -9.59
CA ILE A 61 -14.70 0.16 -8.13
C ILE A 61 -14.95 1.54 -7.53
N GLU A 62 -15.66 1.60 -6.41
CA GLU A 62 -15.88 2.84 -5.67
C GLU A 62 -14.54 3.47 -5.26
N LYS A 63 -14.35 4.74 -5.63
CA LYS A 63 -13.09 5.46 -5.41
C LYS A 63 -12.72 5.56 -3.93
N SER A 64 -13.71 5.63 -3.05
CA SER A 64 -13.55 5.77 -1.59
C SER A 64 -13.00 4.53 -0.89
N VAL A 65 -13.05 3.34 -1.52
CA VAL A 65 -12.41 2.11 -1.00
C VAL A 65 -11.06 1.83 -1.68
N CYS A 66 -10.55 2.79 -2.46
CA CYS A 66 -9.29 2.66 -3.18
C CYS A 66 -8.30 3.72 -2.71
N MET A 67 -7.01 3.38 -2.78
CA MET A 67 -5.93 4.32 -2.51
C MET A 67 -4.89 4.27 -3.65
N PRO A 68 -4.29 5.42 -4.02
CA PRO A 68 -3.22 5.42 -4.99
C PRO A 68 -2.01 4.68 -4.40
N ILE A 69 -1.25 3.99 -5.25
CA ILE A 69 -0.05 3.26 -4.81
C ILE A 69 1.16 3.62 -5.66
N LEU A 70 2.33 3.54 -5.02
CA LEU A 70 3.62 3.52 -5.72
C LEU A 70 4.26 2.16 -5.51
N THR A 71 4.78 1.60 -6.59
CA THR A 71 5.61 0.38 -6.55
C THR A 71 7.09 0.76 -6.56
N GLY A 72 7.98 -0.16 -6.16
CA GLY A 72 9.42 0.10 -6.18
C GLY A 72 9.95 0.52 -7.56
N LYS A 73 9.26 0.16 -8.64
CA LYS A 73 9.58 0.56 -10.03
C LYS A 73 9.16 1.99 -10.37
N THR A 74 8.40 2.65 -9.51
CA THR A 74 7.86 4.00 -9.74
C THR A 74 8.52 5.05 -8.86
N ILE A 75 9.30 4.65 -7.86
CA ILE A 75 10.04 5.56 -7.00
C ILE A 75 11.44 5.78 -7.60
N ASN A 76 11.74 7.03 -7.91
CA ASN A 76 13.04 7.48 -8.40
C ASN A 76 13.73 8.34 -7.33
N ARG A 77 15.01 8.67 -7.56
CA ARG A 77 15.70 9.66 -6.74
C ARG A 77 15.00 11.02 -6.88
N TYR A 78 14.51 11.54 -5.75
CA TYR A 78 13.83 12.82 -5.60
C TYR A 78 12.50 12.99 -6.36
N SER A 79 11.97 11.93 -6.97
CA SER A 79 10.71 11.99 -7.73
C SER A 79 10.02 10.63 -7.80
N PHE A 80 8.82 10.59 -8.34
CA PHE A 80 8.12 9.35 -8.66
C PHE A 80 7.38 9.48 -9.99
N ILE A 81 7.09 8.34 -10.60
CA ILE A 81 6.29 8.24 -11.82
C ILE A 81 4.88 7.82 -11.43
N ASN A 82 3.91 8.72 -11.60
CA ASN A 82 2.51 8.38 -11.37
C ASN A 82 1.97 7.52 -12.52
N LYS A 83 1.94 6.20 -12.31
CA LYS A 83 1.39 5.23 -13.28
C LYS A 83 -0.14 5.08 -13.23
N LYS A 84 -0.83 5.90 -12.43
CA LYS A 84 -2.27 5.77 -12.17
C LYS A 84 -2.63 4.35 -11.71
N GLU A 85 -1.81 3.82 -10.79
CA GLU A 85 -2.04 2.54 -10.14
C GLU A 85 -2.75 2.77 -8.81
N TYR A 86 -3.76 1.95 -8.55
CA TYR A 86 -4.57 2.01 -7.33
C TYR A 86 -4.67 0.63 -6.70
N MET A 87 -4.85 0.62 -5.38
CA MET A 87 -5.14 -0.56 -4.61
C MET A 87 -6.54 -0.46 -4.02
N ILE A 88 -7.33 -1.51 -4.17
CA ILE A 88 -8.56 -1.72 -3.39
C ILE A 88 -8.14 -1.99 -1.94
N TYR A 89 -8.50 -1.09 -1.04
CA TYR A 89 -8.10 -1.07 0.36
C TYR A 89 -9.35 -1.06 1.26
N PRO A 90 -9.90 -2.25 1.60
CA PRO A 90 -11.18 -2.39 2.30
C PRO A 90 -11.07 -2.11 3.80
N TYR A 91 -10.50 -0.98 4.17
CA TYR A 91 -10.26 -0.55 5.54
C TYR A 91 -10.62 0.92 5.75
N HIS A 92 -10.88 1.25 7.01
CA HIS A 92 -11.05 2.62 7.50
C HIS A 92 -10.30 2.83 8.80
N SER A 93 -10.14 4.10 9.18
CA SER A 93 -9.63 4.46 10.51
C SER A 93 -10.80 4.57 11.49
N ALA A 94 -10.70 3.87 12.61
CA ALA A 94 -11.60 4.00 13.75
C ALA A 94 -10.77 4.05 15.03
N ASN A 95 -10.91 5.14 15.81
CA ASN A 95 -10.17 5.37 17.05
C ASN A 95 -8.65 5.18 16.93
N GLY A 96 -8.05 5.69 15.84
CA GLY A 96 -6.61 5.60 15.59
C GLY A 96 -6.13 4.23 15.07
N LYS A 97 -7.05 3.29 14.84
CA LYS A 97 -6.76 1.94 14.37
C LYS A 97 -7.27 1.72 12.96
N THR A 98 -6.51 0.98 12.17
CA THR A 98 -6.94 0.48 10.86
C THR A 98 -7.84 -0.75 11.05
N ILE A 99 -9.11 -0.64 10.66
CA ILE A 99 -10.11 -1.71 10.80
C ILE A 99 -10.70 -2.01 9.42
N PHE A 100 -10.91 -3.28 9.11
CA PHE A 100 -11.54 -3.67 7.83
C PHE A 100 -13.04 -3.36 7.88
N TYR A 101 -13.62 -3.01 6.73
CA TYR A 101 -15.08 -2.98 6.60
C TYR A 101 -15.64 -4.41 6.72
N THR A 102 -16.74 -4.56 7.43
CA THR A 102 -17.53 -5.81 7.50
C THR A 102 -18.17 -6.14 6.15
N GLU A 103 -18.63 -7.38 5.95
CA GLU A 103 -19.29 -7.75 4.69
C GLU A 103 -20.54 -6.91 4.41
N ASN A 104 -21.29 -6.56 5.46
CA ASN A 104 -22.48 -5.70 5.33
C ASN A 104 -22.11 -4.28 4.91
N GLU A 105 -21.06 -3.70 5.50
CA GLU A 105 -20.55 -2.38 5.09
C GLU A 105 -20.02 -2.41 3.66
N MET A 106 -19.26 -3.45 3.29
CA MET A 106 -18.78 -3.64 1.92
C MET A 106 -19.94 -3.71 0.93
N LYS A 107 -20.97 -4.52 1.22
CA LYS A 107 -22.14 -4.67 0.36
C LYS A 107 -22.96 -3.39 0.22
N THR A 108 -23.06 -2.61 1.30
CA THR A 108 -23.90 -1.40 1.35
C THR A 108 -23.19 -0.19 0.75
N ASN A 109 -21.92 0.03 1.13
CA ASN A 109 -21.17 1.23 0.79
C ASN A 109 -20.34 1.06 -0.49
N PHE A 110 -19.93 -0.17 -0.81
CA PHE A 110 -19.04 -0.49 -1.94
C PHE A 110 -19.57 -1.67 -2.77
N PRO A 111 -20.81 -1.61 -3.29
CA PRO A 111 -21.45 -2.74 -3.95
C PRO A 111 -20.65 -3.30 -5.14
N LYS A 112 -19.98 -2.46 -5.96
CA LYS A 112 -19.15 -2.94 -7.07
C LYS A 112 -17.89 -3.64 -6.56
N CYS A 113 -17.23 -3.07 -5.55
CA CYS A 113 -16.12 -3.72 -4.88
C CYS A 113 -16.51 -5.08 -4.30
N TYR A 114 -17.67 -5.15 -3.64
CA TYR A 114 -18.16 -6.38 -3.03
C TYR A 114 -18.44 -7.46 -4.08
N GLU A 115 -19.12 -7.13 -5.17
CA GLU A 115 -19.38 -8.09 -6.26
C GLU A 115 -18.09 -8.54 -6.94
N TYR A 116 -17.13 -7.64 -7.17
CA TYR A 116 -15.80 -8.01 -7.66
C TYR A 116 -15.11 -9.01 -6.71
N PHE A 117 -14.98 -8.69 -5.43
CA PHE A 117 -14.36 -9.59 -4.45
C PHE A 117 -15.09 -10.93 -4.37
N LYS A 118 -16.43 -10.92 -4.42
CA LYS A 118 -17.24 -12.14 -4.42
C LYS A 118 -16.94 -13.03 -5.62
N SER A 119 -16.76 -12.45 -6.82
CA SER A 119 -16.37 -13.18 -8.03
C SER A 119 -15.03 -13.93 -7.87
N ILE A 120 -14.12 -13.39 -7.06
CA ILE A 120 -12.80 -13.99 -6.78
C ILE A 120 -12.70 -14.59 -5.37
N LYS A 121 -13.83 -14.80 -4.67
CA LYS A 121 -13.87 -15.23 -3.26
C LYS A 121 -13.13 -16.55 -3.04
N ALA A 122 -13.21 -17.49 -3.99
CA ALA A 122 -12.51 -18.76 -3.90
C ALA A 122 -10.98 -18.59 -3.87
N ARG A 123 -10.43 -17.69 -4.70
CA ARG A 123 -9.00 -17.35 -4.72
C ARG A 123 -8.58 -16.72 -3.41
N LEU A 124 -9.34 -15.71 -2.98
CA LEU A 124 -9.06 -15.00 -1.74
C LEU A 124 -9.12 -15.95 -0.54
N SER A 125 -10.17 -16.76 -0.40
CA SER A 125 -10.32 -17.67 0.74
C SER A 125 -9.23 -18.75 0.81
N LYS A 126 -8.64 -19.13 -0.33
CA LYS A 126 -7.61 -20.18 -0.42
C LYS A 126 -6.17 -19.66 -0.39
N ARG A 127 -5.93 -18.35 -0.44
CA ARG A 127 -4.56 -17.78 -0.54
C ARG A 127 -3.71 -17.92 0.71
N GLY A 128 -4.34 -18.22 1.84
CA GLY A 128 -3.66 -18.36 3.13
C GLY A 128 -2.77 -19.61 3.20
N THR A 129 -1.97 -19.65 4.25
CA THR A 129 -1.12 -20.80 4.61
C THR A 129 -1.36 -21.15 6.07
N ALA A 130 -0.70 -22.20 6.58
CA ALA A 130 -0.81 -22.58 7.99
C ALA A 130 -0.45 -21.42 8.95
N SER A 131 0.51 -20.58 8.57
CA SER A 131 0.94 -19.38 9.32
C SER A 131 0.27 -18.09 8.87
N MET A 132 -0.38 -18.09 7.71
CA MET A 132 -1.01 -16.91 7.10
C MET A 132 -2.54 -17.03 7.13
N LYS A 133 -3.12 -16.68 8.29
CA LYS A 133 -4.57 -16.73 8.52
C LYS A 133 -5.17 -15.34 8.43
N TYR A 134 -6.26 -15.22 7.68
CA TYR A 134 -6.96 -13.95 7.49
C TYR A 134 -8.22 -13.92 8.38
N PRO A 135 -8.49 -12.81 9.09
CA PRO A 135 -9.69 -12.68 9.92
C PRO A 135 -10.97 -12.63 9.08
N ILE A 136 -10.86 -12.13 7.85
CA ILE A 136 -11.94 -12.08 6.86
C ILE A 136 -11.33 -12.32 5.47
N TRP A 137 -12.08 -12.94 4.57
CA TRP A 137 -11.52 -13.49 3.33
C TRP A 137 -10.93 -12.42 2.40
N TYR A 138 -11.36 -11.15 2.47
CA TYR A 138 -10.77 -10.03 1.72
C TYR A 138 -9.79 -9.15 2.53
N ALA A 139 -9.41 -9.55 3.75
CA ALA A 139 -8.41 -8.80 4.53
C ALA A 139 -7.03 -8.85 3.88
N LEU A 140 -6.28 -7.76 3.92
CA LEU A 140 -4.88 -7.76 3.53
C LEU A 140 -4.03 -8.51 4.55
N TRP A 141 -2.87 -9.00 4.13
CA TRP A 141 -1.92 -9.65 5.06
C TRP A 141 -1.44 -8.66 6.11
N ASN A 142 -1.09 -7.45 5.69
CA ASN A 142 -0.76 -6.37 6.58
C ASN A 142 -1.24 -5.04 5.98
N ALA A 143 -2.38 -4.56 6.49
CA ALA A 143 -2.97 -3.29 6.06
C ALA A 143 -2.17 -2.07 6.52
N ARG A 144 -1.29 -2.22 7.53
CA ARG A 144 -0.55 -1.13 8.19
C ARG A 144 -1.44 -0.07 8.84
N ASN A 145 -0.84 0.79 9.65
CA ASN A 145 -1.56 1.88 10.29
C ASN A 145 -1.81 3.01 9.28
N MET A 146 -3.08 3.33 9.03
CA MET A 146 -3.47 4.35 8.05
C MET A 146 -2.93 5.73 8.41
N HIS A 147 -2.81 6.09 9.69
CA HIS A 147 -2.22 7.38 10.10
C HIS A 147 -0.73 7.47 9.75
N ILE A 148 0.00 6.36 9.83
CA ILE A 148 1.41 6.30 9.43
C ILE A 148 1.50 6.39 7.91
N LEU A 149 0.66 5.65 7.18
CA LEU A 149 0.59 5.72 5.72
C LEU A 149 0.22 7.12 5.24
N SER A 150 -0.69 7.83 5.90
CA SER A 150 -1.12 9.17 5.51
C SER A 150 -0.21 10.30 6.06
N SER A 151 0.93 9.95 6.65
CA SER A 151 1.87 10.94 7.21
C SER A 151 2.89 11.39 6.16
N LYS A 152 3.46 12.58 6.38
CA LYS A 152 4.60 13.06 5.59
C LYS A 152 5.79 12.13 5.80
N LYS A 153 6.37 11.60 4.73
CA LYS A 153 7.39 10.56 4.84
C LYS A 153 8.31 10.50 3.63
N ILE A 154 9.47 9.87 3.82
CA ILE A 154 10.37 9.50 2.73
C ILE A 154 10.01 8.09 2.29
N LEU A 155 9.75 7.93 0.99
CA LEU A 155 9.50 6.65 0.35
C LEU A 155 10.80 6.11 -0.23
N THR A 156 11.05 4.82 -0.04
CA THR A 156 12.19 4.12 -0.62
C THR A 156 11.76 2.70 -1.02
N PRO A 157 12.21 2.17 -2.17
CA PRO A 157 12.07 0.75 -2.45
C PRO A 157 12.80 -0.09 -1.40
N ASP A 158 12.32 -1.31 -1.20
CA ASP A 158 12.97 -2.30 -0.34
C ASP A 158 14.35 -2.70 -0.90
N ILE A 159 14.42 -2.88 -2.22
CA ILE A 159 15.66 -3.18 -2.96
C ILE A 159 15.71 -2.28 -4.20
N CYS A 160 16.80 -1.54 -4.36
CA CYS A 160 17.07 -0.74 -5.55
C CYS A 160 18.58 -0.60 -5.82
N PHE A 161 18.94 -0.35 -7.09
CA PHE A 161 20.31 0.00 -7.45
C PHE A 161 20.56 1.48 -7.14
N GLY A 162 21.48 1.75 -6.20
CA GLY A 162 21.77 3.08 -5.71
C GLY A 162 20.63 3.68 -4.88
N THR A 163 20.81 4.92 -4.42
CA THR A 163 19.81 5.60 -3.60
C THR A 163 18.61 6.03 -4.45
N SER A 164 17.46 5.40 -4.23
CA SER A 164 16.15 5.82 -4.76
C SER A 164 15.21 6.16 -3.61
N MET A 165 15.05 7.47 -3.37
CA MET A 165 14.21 7.98 -2.29
C MET A 165 13.47 9.21 -2.77
N CYS A 166 12.19 9.34 -2.44
CA CYS A 166 11.40 10.55 -2.71
C CYS A 166 10.64 10.99 -1.45
N PHE A 167 10.35 12.29 -1.35
CA PHE A 167 9.61 12.84 -0.23
C PHE A 167 8.12 12.95 -0.58
N ASP A 168 7.29 12.21 0.13
CA ASP A 168 5.84 12.34 0.09
C ASP A 168 5.40 13.40 1.12
N SER A 169 5.37 14.65 0.67
CA SER A 169 5.05 15.80 1.52
C SER A 169 3.57 15.94 1.88
N GLU A 170 2.70 15.21 1.18
CA GLU A 170 1.24 15.24 1.36
C GLU A 170 0.72 14.01 2.11
N GLY A 171 1.53 12.95 2.26
CA GLY A 171 1.08 11.69 2.84
C GLY A 171 0.12 10.94 1.93
N LYS A 172 0.27 11.09 0.62
CA LYS A 172 -0.67 10.55 -0.37
C LYS A 172 -0.44 9.07 -0.70
N TYR A 173 0.80 8.59 -0.60
CA TYR A 173 1.22 7.30 -1.15
C TYR A 173 1.73 6.31 -0.11
#